data_AF-A0A645HI33-F1
#
_entry.id   AF-A0A645HI33-F1
#
_cell.length_a   1.000
_cell.length_b   1.000
_cell.length_c   1.000
_cell.angle_alpha   90.00
_cell.angle_beta   90.00
_cell.angle_gamma   90.00
#
_symmetry.space_group_name_H-M   'P 1'
#
loop_
_entity.id
_entity.type
_entity.pdbx_description
1 polymer ?
#
loop_
_entity_poly.entity_id
_entity_poly.type
_entity_poly.pdbx_seq_one_letter_code
_entity_poly.pdbx_strand_id
1 'polypeptide(L)' 'MDQEFVKDPEKTIHDLVVEKTAKIGEKIVIRRFTRYELGEGIEKRQEDFAAEVAKEVSR' A
#
# COMPACT_ATOMS: atom_id res chain seq x y z
N MET A 1 -6.22 -3.44 -13.93
CA MET A 1 -5.85 -4.37 -12.84
C MET A 1 -4.36 -4.67 -12.99
N ASP A 2 -3.58 -3.60 -13.16
CA ASP A 2 -2.35 -3.61 -13.95
C ASP A 2 -1.11 -3.44 -13.07
N GLN A 3 -1.33 -3.47 -11.76
CA GLN A 3 -0.28 -3.49 -10.77
C GLN A 3 0.56 -4.76 -10.94
N GLU A 4 1.88 -4.61 -10.88
CA GLU A 4 2.82 -5.72 -10.83
C GLU A 4 2.58 -6.56 -9.56
N PHE A 5 2.70 -7.88 -9.69
CA PHE A 5 2.50 -8.77 -8.58
C PHE A 5 3.72 -8.71 -7.64
N VAL A 6 3.47 -8.42 -6.35
CA VAL A 6 4.53 -8.22 -5.34
C VAL A 6 5.51 -9.40 -5.24
N LYS A 7 5.09 -10.63 -5.53
CA LYS A 7 5.97 -11.82 -5.48
C LYS A 7 6.67 -12.14 -6.81
N ASP A 8 6.18 -11.57 -7.91
CA ASP A 8 6.68 -11.80 -9.26
C ASP A 8 6.35 -10.55 -10.12
N PRO A 9 7.26 -9.56 -10.15
CA PRO A 9 7.00 -8.28 -10.81
C PRO A 9 6.83 -8.39 -12.33
N GLU A 10 7.30 -9.49 -12.94
CA GLU A 10 7.17 -9.72 -14.39
C GLU A 10 5.72 -9.95 -14.82
N LYS A 11 4.81 -10.19 -13.87
CA LYS A 11 3.39 -10.45 -14.12
C LYS A 11 2.52 -9.39 -13.45
N THR A 12 1.46 -8.99 -14.13
CA THR A 12 0.42 -8.17 -13.51
C THR A 12 -0.53 -9.04 -12.67
N ILE A 13 -1.26 -8.41 -11.75
CA ILE A 13 -2.34 -9.07 -11.01
C ILE A 13 -3.40 -9.66 -11.96
N HIS A 14 -3.68 -8.98 -13.08
CA HIS A 14 -4.59 -9.50 -14.10
C HIS A 14 -4.10 -10.84 -14.69
N ASP A 15 -2.84 -10.90 -15.09
CA ASP A 15 -2.26 -12.11 -15.70
C ASP A 15 -2.28 -13.28 -14.72
N LEU A 16 -2.01 -13.00 -13.45
CA LEU A 16 -2.12 -13.99 -12.38
C LEU A 16 -3.54 -14.54 -12.24
N VAL A 17 -4.56 -13.68 -12.27
CA VAL A 17 -5.96 -14.12 -12.16
C VAL A 17 -6.37 -14.99 -13.35
N VAL A 18 -5.93 -14.63 -14.56
CA VAL A 18 -6.17 -15.43 -15.78
C VAL A 18 -5.48 -16.80 -15.69
N GLU A 19 -4.20 -16.83 -15.30
CA GLU A 19 -3.42 -18.07 -15.13
C GLU A 19 -4.10 -19.01 -14.11
N LYS A 20 -4.55 -18.49 -12.97
CA LYS A 20 -5.22 -19.30 -11.94
C LYS A 20 -6.62 -19.74 -12.36
N THR A 21 -7.37 -18.90 -13.05
CA THR A 21 -8.67 -19.26 -13.63
C THR A 21 -8.53 -20.44 -14.60
N ALA A 22 -7.53 -20.39 -15.49
CA ALA A 22 -7.24 -21.47 -16.43
C ALA A 22 -6.81 -22.77 -15.73
N LYS A 23 -6.01 -22.67 -14.65
CA LYS A 23 -5.53 -23.84 -13.90
C LYS A 23 -6.62 -24.52 -13.06
N ILE A 24 -7.55 -23.74 -12.50
CA ILE A 24 -8.62 -24.25 -11.63
C ILE A 24 -9.85 -24.67 -12.44
N GLY A 25 -10.08 -24.04 -13.61
CA GLY A 25 -11.25 -24.29 -14.45
C GLY A 25 -12.51 -23.53 -14.01
N GLU A 26 -12.40 -22.66 -13.01
CA GLU A 26 -13.48 -21.81 -12.53
C GLU A 26 -13.12 -20.32 -12.63
N LYS A 27 -14.13 -19.48 -12.89
CA LYS A 27 -13.95 -18.04 -13.06
C LYS A 27 -13.61 -17.36 -11.73
N ILE A 28 -12.39 -16.85 -11.61
CA ILE A 28 -11.96 -16.06 -10.46
C ILE A 28 -12.22 -14.58 -10.73
N VAL A 29 -12.91 -13.90 -9.80
CA VAL A 29 -13.19 -12.45 -9.90
C VAL A 29 -12.95 -11.79 -8.56
N ILE A 30 -12.06 -10.80 -8.54
CA ILE A 30 -11.89 -9.92 -7.37
C ILE A 30 -12.99 -8.86 -7.41
N ARG A 31 -13.94 -8.92 -6.48
CA ARG A 31 -15.07 -7.98 -6.45
C ARG A 31 -14.75 -6.70 -5.71
N ARG A 32 -14.26 -6.81 -4.47
CA ARG A 32 -13.95 -5.69 -3.58
C ARG A 32 -12.81 -6.09 -2.65
N PHE A 33 -11.95 -5.14 -2.35
CA PHE A 33 -10.96 -5.23 -1.28
C PHE A 33 -10.81 -3.86 -0.63
N THR A 34 -10.33 -3.83 0.60
CA THR A 34 -10.03 -2.60 1.33
C THR A 34 -8.66 -2.76 1.96
N ARG A 35 -7.84 -1.71 1.88
CA ARG A 35 -6.54 -1.62 2.55
C ARG A 35 -6.66 -0.56 3.62
N TYR A 36 -6.40 -0.93 4.87
CA TYR A 36 -6.32 0.02 5.97
C TYR A 36 -4.85 0.33 6.27
N GLU A 37 -4.54 1.59 6.48
CA GLU A 37 -3.21 2.04 6.91
C GLU A 37 -3.33 2.91 8.17
N LEU A 38 -2.43 2.71 9.13
CA LEU A 38 -2.43 3.51 10.35
C LEU A 38 -2.09 4.97 10.01
N GLY A 39 -2.99 5.89 10.34
CA GLY A 39 -2.82 7.31 10.04
C GLY A 39 -3.26 7.72 8.63
N GLU A 40 -3.97 6.85 7.90
CA GLU A 40 -4.59 7.22 6.63
C GLU A 40 -5.51 8.44 6.79
N GLY A 41 -5.25 9.50 6.02
CA GLY A 41 -6.00 10.75 6.09
C GLY A 41 -5.65 11.68 7.27
N ILE A 42 -4.67 11.32 8.11
CA ILE A 42 -4.17 12.19 9.19
C ILE A 42 -2.93 12.92 8.69
N GLU A 43 -2.95 14.26 8.77
CA GLU A 43 -1.78 15.08 8.47
C GLU A 43 -0.69 14.80 9.51
N LYS A 44 0.48 14.30 9.06
CA LYS A 44 1.60 14.03 9.95
C LYS A 44 2.11 15.35 10.50
N ARG A 45 1.99 15.55 11.82
CA ARG A 45 2.63 16.67 12.51
C ARG A 45 4.14 16.56 12.30
N GLN A 46 4.70 17.55 11.62
CA GLN A 46 6.14 17.70 11.44
C GLN A 46 6.62 18.72 12.47
N GLU A 47 6.95 18.24 13.67
CA GLU A 47 7.55 19.06 14.72
C GLU A 47 9.06 19.05 14.53
N ASP A 48 9.65 20.24 14.31
CA ASP A 48 11.09 20.41 14.24
C ASP A 48 11.66 20.38 15.66
N PHE A 49 12.11 19.19 16.06
CA PHE A 49 12.70 18.92 17.36
C PHE A 49 13.90 19.84 17.66
N ALA A 50 14.67 20.25 16.64
CA ALA A 50 15.81 21.13 16.86
C ALA A 50 15.37 22.55 17.24
N ALA A 51 14.28 23.05 16.64
CA ALA A 51 13.71 24.34 16.98
C ALA A 51 13.09 24.38 18.39
N GLU A 52 12.48 23.28 18.85
CA GLU A 52 12.01 23.17 20.25
C GLU A 52 13.16 23.16 21.26
N VAL A 53 14.20 22.35 21.01
CA VAL A 53 15.37 22.27 21.90
C VAL A 53 16.07 23.62 22.00
N ALA A 54 16.22 24.35 20.87
CA ALA A 54 16.82 25.68 20.88
C ALA A 54 16.01 26.71 21.71
N LYS A 55 14.67 26.61 21.69
CA LYS A 55 13.79 27.44 22.52
C LYS A 55 13.91 27.10 24.01
N GLU A 56 14.05 25.84 24.37
CA GLU A 56 14.15 25.44 25.78
C GLU A 56 15.51 25.82 26.38
N VAL A 57 16.61 25.75 25.60
CA VAL A 57 17.96 26.11 26.07
C VAL A 57 18.18 27.63 26.15
N SER A 58 17.41 28.43 25.41
CA SER A 58 17.47 29.90 25.44
C SER A 58 16.52 30.56 26.46
N ARG A 59 15.77 29.74 27.20
CA ARG A 59 14.92 30.15 28.32
C ARG A 59 15.72 30.21 29.63
#